data_AF-A0A355SHF5-F1
#
_entry.id   AF-A0A355SHF5-F1
#
_cell.length_a   1.000
_cell.length_b   1.000
_cell.length_c   1.000
_cell.angle_alpha   90.00
_cell.angle_beta   90.00
_cell.angle_gamma   90.00
#
_symmetry.space_group_name_H-M   'P 1'
#
loop_
_entity.id
_entity.type
_entity.pdbx_description
1 polymer ?
#
loop_
_entity_poly.entity_id
_entity_poly.type
_entity_poly.pdbx_seq_one_letter_code
_entity_poly.pdbx_strand_id
1 'polypeptide(L)'
;PSYITWSARNSSSLIKVPAKRGEDTVLELRSPDSSCNPYLALAVILKSGLDGIKNHISPPASIDRNVYEMDASDRIENNVESLPDSLTSALSCLEQDELVKDTLGKYIYSRFWEAKTIEWQEY
;
A
#
# COMPACT_ATOMS: atom_id res chain seq x y z
N PRO A 1 -1.05 -8.74 4.00
CA PRO A 1 -0.05 -8.94 2.93
C PRO A 1 1.28 -8.30 3.35
N SER A 2 2.42 -8.82 2.90
CA SER A 2 3.75 -8.32 3.33
C SER A 2 4.59 -7.77 2.17
N TYR A 3 4.19 -8.02 0.93
CA TYR A 3 4.93 -7.67 -0.28
C TYR A 3 4.07 -6.84 -1.24
N ILE A 4 4.68 -5.87 -1.91
CA ILE A 4 4.05 -4.99 -2.89
C ILE A 4 3.88 -5.76 -4.20
N THR A 5 2.74 -6.42 -4.35
CA THR A 5 2.41 -7.24 -5.53
C THR A 5 0.93 -7.16 -5.85
N TRP A 6 0.57 -7.42 -7.12
CA TRP A 6 -0.81 -7.58 -7.53
C TRP A 6 -1.01 -8.85 -8.35
N SER A 7 -2.20 -9.45 -8.25
CA SER A 7 -2.57 -10.64 -9.02
C SER A 7 -4.08 -10.83 -9.11
N ALA A 8 -4.55 -11.45 -10.19
CA ALA A 8 -5.93 -11.91 -10.30
C ALA A 8 -6.15 -13.31 -9.69
N ARG A 9 -5.08 -14.07 -9.49
CA ARG A 9 -5.11 -15.49 -9.08
C ARG A 9 -4.61 -15.69 -7.65
N ASN A 10 -3.60 -14.93 -7.26
CA ASN A 10 -2.93 -15.10 -5.99
C ASN A 10 -3.67 -14.36 -4.85
N SER A 11 -4.08 -15.13 -3.84
CA SER A 11 -4.74 -14.61 -2.64
C SER A 11 -3.75 -14.20 -1.53
N SER A 12 -2.45 -14.15 -1.78
CA SER A 12 -1.45 -13.52 -0.88
C SER A 12 -1.00 -12.13 -1.32
N SER A 13 -1.34 -11.70 -2.54
CA SER A 13 -0.97 -10.39 -3.07
C SER A 13 -1.58 -9.22 -2.30
N LEU A 14 -0.88 -8.07 -2.34
CA LEU A 14 -1.33 -6.81 -1.75
C LEU A 14 -2.61 -6.29 -2.42
N ILE A 15 -2.62 -6.26 -3.75
CA ILE A 15 -3.79 -5.93 -4.56
C ILE A 15 -4.30 -7.20 -5.24
N LYS A 16 -5.57 -7.51 -5.06
CA LYS A 16 -6.24 -8.61 -5.76
C LYS A 16 -7.20 -8.06 -6.80
N VAL A 17 -7.24 -8.72 -7.95
CA VAL A 17 -8.23 -8.46 -9.00
C VAL A 17 -9.20 -9.64 -9.04
N PRO A 18 -10.38 -9.58 -8.38
CA PRO A 18 -11.35 -10.67 -8.38
C PRO A 18 -11.74 -11.09 -9.80
N ALA A 19 -12.22 -12.31 -10.00
CA ALA A 19 -12.54 -12.84 -11.34
C ALA A 19 -13.73 -12.16 -12.02
N LYS A 20 -14.58 -11.45 -11.27
CA LYS A 20 -15.75 -10.72 -11.81
C LYS A 20 -15.30 -9.62 -12.78
N ARG A 21 -16.08 -9.39 -13.83
CA ARG A 21 -15.78 -8.46 -14.93
C ARG A 21 -17.03 -7.66 -15.30
N GLY A 22 -16.85 -6.60 -16.09
CA GLY A 22 -17.91 -5.65 -16.42
C GLY A 22 -18.05 -4.60 -15.33
N GLU A 23 -19.29 -4.25 -14.97
CA GLU A 23 -19.59 -3.27 -13.91
C GLU A 23 -19.06 -3.70 -12.53
N ASP A 24 -18.90 -5.02 -12.31
CA ASP A 24 -18.36 -5.60 -11.08
C ASP A 24 -16.82 -5.65 -11.04
N THR A 25 -16.13 -4.99 -11.97
CA THR A 25 -14.66 -4.98 -11.99
C THR A 25 -14.13 -4.10 -10.87
N VAL A 26 -13.46 -4.72 -9.89
CA VAL A 26 -12.93 -4.02 -8.70
C VAL A 26 -11.47 -4.40 -8.44
N LEU A 27 -10.79 -3.53 -7.71
CA LEU A 27 -9.48 -3.81 -7.12
C LEU A 27 -9.66 -3.93 -5.61
N GLU A 28 -9.21 -5.04 -5.03
CA GLU A 28 -9.19 -5.25 -3.58
C GLU A 28 -7.80 -4.94 -3.04
N LEU A 29 -7.65 -3.80 -2.36
CA LEU A 29 -6.45 -3.51 -1.57
C LEU A 29 -6.58 -4.16 -0.18
N ARG A 30 -5.59 -4.97 0.20
CA ARG A 30 -5.69 -5.88 1.35
C ARG A 30 -4.75 -5.54 2.51
N SER A 31 -3.99 -4.45 2.43
CA SER A 31 -3.14 -3.99 3.53
C SER A 31 -3.87 -3.25 4.66
N PRO A 32 -4.93 -2.44 4.43
CA PRO A 32 -5.59 -1.74 5.53
C PRO A 32 -6.26 -2.73 6.49
N ASP A 33 -6.11 -2.48 7.79
CA ASP A 33 -6.77 -3.22 8.86
C ASP A 33 -7.76 -2.34 9.64
N SER A 34 -8.46 -2.92 10.62
CA SER A 34 -9.49 -2.23 11.40
C SER A 34 -8.98 -1.15 12.35
N SER A 35 -7.66 -1.03 12.56
CA SER A 35 -7.06 0.05 13.35
C SER A 35 -6.98 1.37 12.58
N CYS A 36 -7.09 1.31 11.24
CA CYS A 36 -7.01 2.49 10.39
C CYS A 36 -8.22 3.41 10.58
N ASN A 37 -8.00 4.72 10.53
CA ASN A 37 -9.09 5.66 10.32
C ASN A 37 -9.61 5.50 8.88
N PRO A 38 -10.88 5.07 8.67
CA PRO A 38 -11.37 4.72 7.33
C PRO A 38 -11.42 5.92 6.39
N TYR A 39 -11.61 7.14 6.91
CA TYR A 39 -11.64 8.36 6.10
C TYR A 39 -10.26 8.72 5.57
N LEU A 40 -9.23 8.65 6.43
CA LEU A 40 -7.85 8.95 6.03
C LEU A 40 -7.32 7.88 5.08
N ALA A 41 -7.58 6.61 5.37
CA ALA A 41 -7.20 5.50 4.50
C ALA A 41 -7.81 5.65 3.11
N LEU A 42 -9.12 5.88 3.02
CA LEU A 42 -9.80 6.05 1.74
C LEU A 42 -9.29 7.28 0.95
N ALA A 43 -9.05 8.40 1.64
CA ALA A 43 -8.53 9.60 1.00
C ALA A 43 -7.16 9.36 0.34
N VAL A 44 -6.24 8.72 1.06
CA VAL A 44 -4.90 8.40 0.56
C VAL A 44 -4.97 7.39 -0.58
N ILE A 45 -5.71 6.29 -0.41
CA ILE A 45 -5.86 5.26 -1.46
C ILE A 45 -6.43 5.87 -2.74
N LEU A 46 -7.48 6.68 -2.63
CA LEU A 46 -8.09 7.35 -3.77
C LEU A 46 -7.10 8.29 -4.46
N LYS A 47 -6.38 9.11 -3.69
CA LYS A 47 -5.42 10.06 -4.25
C LYS A 47 -4.24 9.37 -4.95
N SER A 48 -3.71 8.29 -4.37
CA SER A 48 -2.67 7.46 -5.00
C SER A 48 -3.16 6.84 -6.32
N GLY A 49 -4.39 6.33 -6.35
CA GLY A 49 -4.98 5.80 -7.58
C GLY A 49 -5.17 6.88 -8.66
N LEU A 50 -5.66 8.06 -8.28
CA LEU A 50 -5.83 9.19 -9.19
C LEU A 50 -4.49 9.71 -9.72
N ASP A 51 -3.45 9.73 -8.89
CA ASP A 51 -2.11 10.14 -9.32
C ASP A 51 -1.53 9.17 -10.37
N GLY A 52 -1.67 7.86 -10.15
CA GLY A 52 -1.28 6.85 -11.13
C GLY A 52 -2.00 7.00 -12.47
N ILE A 53 -3.30 7.29 -12.45
CA ILE A 53 -4.08 7.56 -13.67
C ILE A 53 -3.59 8.84 -14.36
N LYS A 54 -3.44 9.93 -13.61
CA LYS A 54 -3.04 11.24 -14.14
C LYS A 54 -1.65 11.20 -14.78
N ASN A 55 -0.73 10.48 -14.16
CA ASN A 55 0.67 10.40 -14.58
C ASN A 55 0.94 9.18 -15.49
N HIS A 56 -0.10 8.43 -15.89
CA HIS A 56 0.00 7.24 -16.73
C HIS A 56 1.02 6.21 -16.21
N ILE A 57 1.06 6.02 -14.89
CA ILE A 57 1.98 5.08 -14.25
C ILE A 57 1.53 3.66 -14.58
N SER A 58 2.41 2.91 -15.27
CA SER A 58 2.16 1.50 -15.54
C SER A 58 2.46 0.67 -14.29
N PRO A 59 1.54 -0.18 -13.81
CA PRO A 59 1.86 -1.09 -12.72
C PRO A 59 2.92 -2.10 -13.17
N PRO A 60 3.70 -2.67 -12.23
CA PRO A 60 4.63 -3.74 -12.53
C PRO A 60 3.91 -4.99 -13.05
N ALA A 61 4.65 -5.97 -13.55
CA ALA A 61 4.08 -7.25 -13.96
C ALA A 61 3.34 -7.94 -12.79
N SER A 62 2.23 -8.61 -13.09
CA SER A 62 1.48 -9.37 -12.08
C SER A 62 2.26 -10.57 -11.58
N ILE A 63 2.20 -10.85 -10.28
CA ILE A 63 2.87 -12.00 -9.66
C ILE A 63 1.83 -13.04 -9.25
N ASP A 64 1.61 -14.02 -10.13
CA ASP A 64 0.59 -15.07 -9.96
C ASP A 64 1.05 -16.27 -9.12
N ARG A 65 2.30 -16.27 -8.65
CA ARG A 65 2.88 -17.31 -7.78
C ARG A 65 2.82 -16.88 -6.32
N ASN A 66 2.85 -17.84 -5.41
CA ASN A 66 2.90 -17.55 -3.98
C ASN A 66 4.24 -16.89 -3.62
N VAL A 67 4.21 -15.61 -3.28
CA VAL A 67 5.41 -14.80 -2.97
C VAL A 67 6.17 -15.34 -1.74
N TYR A 68 5.48 -16.04 -0.85
CA TYR A 68 6.07 -16.66 0.33
C TYR A 68 6.91 -17.91 0.00
N GLU A 69 6.69 -18.52 -1.16
CA GLU A 69 7.45 -19.68 -1.66
C GLU A 69 8.61 -19.26 -2.56
N MET A 70 8.66 -17.99 -2.98
CA MET A 70 9.79 -17.44 -3.72
C MET A 70 11.01 -17.32 -2.79
N ASP A 71 12.18 -17.66 -3.30
CA ASP A 71 13.42 -17.35 -2.59
C ASP A 71 13.77 -15.85 -2.70
N ALA A 72 14.85 -15.43 -2.05
CA ALA A 72 15.26 -14.03 -2.06
C ALA A 72 15.69 -13.56 -3.47
N SER A 73 16.35 -14.43 -4.25
CA SER A 73 16.83 -14.13 -5.60
C SER A 73 15.66 -13.93 -6.56
N ASP A 74 14.69 -14.84 -6.55
CA ASP A 74 13.45 -14.77 -7.31
C ASP A 74 12.68 -13.48 -7.01
N ARG A 75 12.59 -13.08 -5.74
CA ARG A 75 11.93 -11.83 -5.35
C ARG A 75 12.62 -10.60 -5.94
N ILE A 76 13.96 -10.57 -5.91
CA ILE A 76 14.75 -9.47 -6.49
C ILE A 76 14.57 -9.43 -8.00
N GLU A 77 14.66 -10.57 -8.69
CA GLU A 77 14.50 -10.65 -10.15
C GLU A 77 13.12 -10.18 -10.61
N ASN A 78 12.09 -10.41 -9.79
CA ASN A 78 10.71 -10.00 -10.08
C ASN A 78 10.36 -8.61 -9.51
N ASN A 79 11.34 -7.84 -9.00
CA ASN A 79 11.15 -6.52 -8.38
C ASN A 79 10.07 -6.54 -7.28
N VAL A 80 10.06 -7.59 -6.45
CA VAL A 80 9.13 -7.72 -5.35
C VAL A 80 9.65 -6.98 -4.13
N GLU A 81 9.10 -5.80 -3.90
CA GLU A 81 9.40 -5.00 -2.71
C GLU A 81 8.57 -5.44 -1.50
N SER A 82 9.10 -5.21 -0.29
CA SER A 82 8.40 -5.50 0.96
C SER A 82 7.71 -4.25 1.49
N LEU A 83 6.57 -4.43 2.15
CA LEU A 83 5.97 -3.36 2.95
C LEU A 83 6.85 -3.07 4.17
N PRO A 84 6.71 -1.87 4.77
CA PRO A 84 7.36 -1.56 6.04
C PRO A 84 7.05 -2.61 7.10
N ASP A 85 8.08 -3.02 7.84
CA ASP A 85 8.03 -4.07 8.87
C ASP A 85 7.64 -3.54 10.26
N SER A 86 7.66 -2.22 10.44
CA SER A 86 7.35 -1.55 11.69
C SER A 86 6.66 -0.21 11.45
N LEU A 87 6.00 0.32 12.49
CA LEU A 87 5.38 1.64 12.44
C LEU A 87 6.44 2.73 12.19
N THR A 88 7.64 2.61 12.75
CA THR A 88 8.73 3.56 12.51
C THR A 88 9.23 3.54 11.07
N SER A 89 9.37 2.35 10.47
CA SER A 89 9.69 2.21 9.04
C SER A 89 8.57 2.83 8.17
N ALA A 90 7.30 2.58 8.51
CA ALA A 90 6.15 3.13 7.79
C ALA A 90 6.07 4.66 7.89
N LEU A 91 6.34 5.21 9.07
CA LEU A 91 6.49 6.65 9.28
C LEU A 91 7.63 7.17 8.40
N SER A 92 8.81 6.57 8.41
CA SER A 92 9.94 7.01 7.59
C SER A 92 9.61 7.07 6.08
N CYS A 93 8.81 6.11 5.57
CA CYS A 93 8.28 6.16 4.20
C CYS A 93 7.28 7.31 4.00
N LEU A 94 6.35 7.51 4.94
CA LEU A 94 5.35 8.59 4.89
C LEU A 94 6.01 9.98 4.89
N GLU A 95 7.10 10.19 5.62
CA GLU A 95 7.82 11.47 5.63
C GLU A 95 8.38 11.85 4.26
N GLN A 96 8.73 10.85 3.45
CA GLN A 96 9.29 11.03 2.11
C GLN A 96 8.23 11.14 1.01
N ASP A 97 6.96 10.84 1.32
CA ASP A 97 5.88 10.82 0.33
C ASP A 97 5.08 12.14 0.34
N GLU A 98 5.46 13.05 -0.58
CA GLU A 98 4.78 14.33 -0.75
C GLU A 98 3.30 14.18 -1.15
N LEU A 99 2.95 13.16 -1.95
CA LEU A 99 1.58 12.95 -2.39
C LEU A 99 0.68 12.66 -1.18
N VAL A 100 1.11 11.77 -0.30
CA VAL A 100 0.34 11.40 0.90
C VAL A 100 0.27 12.59 1.88
N LYS A 101 1.38 13.31 2.08
CA LYS A 101 1.41 14.52 2.93
C LYS A 101 0.45 15.60 2.44
N ASP A 102 0.43 15.87 1.13
CA ASP A 102 -0.50 16.81 0.51
C ASP A 102 -1.95 16.35 0.60
N THR A 103 -2.19 15.04 0.50
CA THR A 103 -3.54 14.46 0.62
C THR A 103 -4.13 14.68 2.01
N LEU A 104 -3.34 14.44 3.05
CA LEU A 104 -3.75 14.66 4.43
C LEU A 104 -3.83 16.15 4.76
N GLY A 105 -3.00 16.96 4.11
CA GLY A 105 -2.83 18.36 4.40
C GLY A 105 -1.99 18.59 5.66
N LYS A 106 -1.36 19.76 5.74
CA LYS A 106 -0.34 20.10 6.75
C LYS A 106 -0.78 19.82 8.19
N TYR A 107 -2.02 20.18 8.54
CA TYR A 107 -2.52 20.03 9.91
C TYR A 107 -2.71 18.56 10.31
N ILE A 108 -3.42 17.78 9.48
CA ILE A 108 -3.71 16.37 9.79
C ILE A 108 -2.42 15.56 9.76
N TYR A 109 -1.57 15.78 8.75
CA TYR A 109 -0.26 15.11 8.66
C TYR A 109 0.56 15.33 9.93
N SER A 110 0.73 16.60 10.34
CA SER A 110 1.54 16.93 11.53
C SER A 110 1.03 16.26 12.79
N ARG A 111 -0.30 16.23 13.01
CA ARG A 111 -0.89 15.60 14.20
C ARG A 111 -0.86 14.08 14.14
N PHE A 112 -1.07 13.51 12.95
CA PHE A 112 -0.95 12.07 12.73
C PHE A 112 0.46 11.59 13.02
N TRP A 113 1.46 12.28 12.47
CA TRP A 113 2.87 11.97 12.67
C TRP A 113 3.29 12.01 14.13
N GLU A 114 2.95 13.10 14.82
CA GLU A 114 3.22 13.30 16.24
C GLU A 114 2.59 12.18 17.07
N ALA A 115 1.29 11.92 16.88
CA ALA A 115 0.58 10.89 17.62
C ALA A 115 1.17 9.49 17.39
N LYS A 116 1.51 9.13 16.15
CA LYS A 116 2.07 7.82 15.82
C LYS A 116 3.52 7.65 16.27
N THR A 117 4.28 8.74 16.34
CA THR A 117 5.63 8.72 16.92
C THR A 117 5.57 8.48 18.42
N ILE A 118 4.64 9.13 19.13
CA ILE A 118 4.42 8.89 20.57
C ILE A 118 3.96 7.44 20.79
N GLU A 119 2.99 6.96 20.02
CA GLU A 119 2.51 5.56 20.07
C GLU A 119 3.65 4.54 19.93
N TRP A 120 4.60 4.80 19.02
CA TRP A 120 5.77 3.93 18.87
C TRP A 120 6.74 4.01 20.05
N GLN A 121 6.93 5.20 20.64
CA GLN A 121 7.82 5.38 21.79
C GLN A 121 7.28 4.72 23.06
N GLU A 122 5.97 4.54 23.16
CA GLU A 122 5.30 3.90 24.31
C GLU A 122 5.26 2.36 24.22
N TYR A 123 5.51 1.77 23.04
CA TYR A 123 5.51 0.33 22.79
C TYR A 123 6.79 -0.37 23.27
#